data_AF-A0A370GLI9-F1
#
_entry.id   AF-A0A370GLI9-F1
#
_cell.length_a   1.000
_cell.length_b   1.000
_cell.length_c   1.000
_cell.angle_alpha   90.00
_cell.angle_beta   90.00
_cell.angle_gamma   90.00
#
_symmetry.space_group_name_H-M   'P 1'
#
loop_
_entity.id
_entity.type
_entity.pdbx_description
1 polymer ?
#
loop_
_entity_poly.entity_id
_entity_poly.type
_entity_poly.pdbx_seq_one_letter_code
_entity_poly.pdbx_strand_id
1 'polypeptide(L)'
;MVTTSRIEDLRTGLLDDLREGISFGLEEADETLAAMVAVQADERPRSAELITPRLGLDGERPETLTLIGARHELSRDRVRQLYTRAVGQMVRRVQATGFPDTAVFAERYPVGWGDERLVRTLLAEIYATDSDIAAQDLAYLRLRLAGHALMDAKRMAGFVFQRIAGWQQRGRWHLPTPRHTEPVAGQLVPLLRRAEWPAGSPGDLPGAPVRTADADDDARGSVFAEKLDRETTFDTALEARLLRMLDESEQVATFTERPGSVDYRLDGAERTHYPTVAARLTDDRVVLIDVVPLGRVAVHGNRVKLDAARAWAHERGWGWLVFTGSRLGEPDLRRHTVDARHENILRNRLADGPIAWPEFRRYIDETGIDIVDLNGLALRHGWRWERGPFRLARGE
;
A
#
# COMPACT_ATOMS: atom_id res chain seq x y z
N MET A 1 11.53 -37.27 9.70
CA MET A 1 10.73 -36.53 10.70
C MET A 1 10.91 -35.06 10.35
N VAL A 2 9.93 -34.47 9.67
CA VAL A 2 10.04 -33.14 9.07
C VAL A 2 9.81 -32.11 10.16
N THR A 3 10.85 -31.36 10.51
CA THR A 3 10.77 -30.25 11.45
C THR A 3 9.91 -29.17 10.81
N THR A 4 8.68 -29.01 11.29
CA THR A 4 7.75 -27.97 10.88
C THR A 4 8.35 -26.61 11.23
N SER A 5 9.01 -25.97 10.27
CA SER A 5 9.42 -24.56 10.35
C SER A 5 8.19 -23.75 10.76
N ARG A 6 8.24 -23.15 11.96
CA ARG A 6 7.10 -22.44 12.53
C ARG A 6 6.87 -21.18 11.73
N ILE A 7 5.61 -20.92 11.39
CA ILE A 7 5.11 -19.67 10.77
C ILE A 7 5.55 -18.41 11.55
N GLU A 8 6.00 -18.59 12.80
CA GLU A 8 6.48 -17.59 13.72
C GLU A 8 7.85 -17.00 13.31
N ASP A 9 8.72 -17.77 12.64
CA ASP A 9 10.00 -17.25 12.13
C ASP A 9 9.80 -16.28 10.94
N LEU A 10 8.62 -16.30 10.31
CA LEU A 10 8.25 -15.33 9.28
C LEU A 10 7.75 -14.01 9.85
N ARG A 11 7.24 -13.97 11.09
CA ARG A 11 6.83 -12.72 11.77
C ARG A 11 8.02 -11.98 12.37
N THR A 12 9.07 -12.69 12.74
CA THR A 12 10.34 -12.13 13.25
C THR A 12 11.33 -11.78 12.11
N GLY A 13 10.88 -11.78 10.84
CA GLY A 13 11.78 -11.62 9.70
C GLY A 13 11.16 -11.05 8.43
N LEU A 14 9.96 -10.45 8.46
CA LEU A 14 9.34 -9.87 7.26
C LEU A 14 9.67 -8.38 7.05
N LEU A 15 10.85 -7.94 7.51
CA LEU A 15 11.40 -6.58 7.56
C LEU A 15 11.13 -5.85 8.89
N ASP A 16 12.21 -5.55 9.61
CA ASP A 16 12.17 -4.68 10.80
C ASP A 16 11.81 -3.24 10.41
N ASP A 17 12.19 -2.84 9.20
CA ASP A 17 11.86 -1.57 8.57
C ASP A 17 11.37 -1.81 7.14
N LEU A 18 10.14 -1.38 6.83
CA LEU A 18 9.57 -1.55 5.48
C LEU A 18 10.40 -0.90 4.36
N ARG A 19 11.32 0.02 4.69
CA ARG A 19 12.29 0.55 3.74
C ARG A 19 13.08 -0.56 3.03
N GLU A 20 13.37 -1.67 3.70
CA GLU A 20 14.15 -2.77 3.13
C GLU A 20 13.38 -3.56 2.04
N GLY A 21 12.06 -3.41 1.99
CA GLY A 21 11.17 -4.12 1.07
C GLY A 21 10.81 -3.35 -0.20
N ILE A 22 11.15 -2.06 -0.27
CA ILE A 22 10.84 -1.20 -1.41
C ILE A 22 12.05 -1.08 -2.35
N SER A 23 11.80 -1.13 -3.66
CA SER A 23 12.85 -0.96 -4.69
C SER A 23 12.25 -0.52 -6.01
N PHE A 24 13.02 0.17 -6.85
CA PHE A 24 12.54 0.59 -8.18
C PHE A 24 12.14 -0.59 -9.07
N GLY A 25 12.67 -1.79 -8.87
CA GLY A 25 12.19 -2.96 -9.60
C GLY A 25 10.76 -3.40 -9.23
N LEU A 26 10.22 -3.00 -8.07
CA LEU A 26 8.78 -3.13 -7.78
C LEU A 26 7.97 -2.12 -8.57
N GLU A 27 8.45 -0.87 -8.64
CA GLU A 27 7.80 0.17 -9.44
C GLU A 27 7.87 -0.18 -10.93
N GLU A 28 8.96 -0.79 -11.41
CA GLU A 28 9.06 -1.30 -12.79
C GLU A 28 8.08 -2.43 -13.07
N ALA A 29 7.91 -3.35 -12.12
CA ALA A 29 6.93 -4.43 -12.24
C ALA A 29 5.50 -3.87 -12.32
N ASP A 30 5.15 -2.90 -11.47
CA ASP A 30 3.83 -2.27 -11.45
C ASP A 30 3.62 -1.37 -12.69
N GLU A 31 4.65 -0.65 -13.17
CA GLU A 31 4.64 0.10 -14.43
C GLU A 31 4.42 -0.85 -15.63
N THR A 32 5.08 -2.00 -15.64
CA THR A 32 4.89 -3.00 -16.70
C THR A 32 3.44 -3.49 -16.70
N LEU A 33 2.85 -3.75 -15.53
CA LEU A 33 1.43 -4.08 -15.42
C LEU A 33 0.53 -2.92 -15.88
N ALA A 34 0.83 -1.68 -15.50
CA ALA A 34 0.08 -0.50 -15.93
C ALA A 34 0.12 -0.32 -17.45
N ALA A 35 1.27 -0.51 -18.08
CA ALA A 35 1.42 -0.49 -19.53
C ALA A 35 0.61 -1.60 -20.20
N MET A 36 0.62 -2.82 -19.65
CA MET A 36 -0.23 -3.92 -20.14
C MET A 36 -1.73 -3.58 -20.06
N VAL A 37 -2.16 -2.94 -18.97
CA VAL A 37 -3.54 -2.49 -18.78
C VAL A 37 -3.90 -1.38 -19.76
N ALA A 38 -3.02 -0.41 -20.00
CA ALA A 38 -3.23 0.67 -20.96
C ALA A 38 -3.47 0.14 -22.39
N VAL A 39 -2.63 -0.79 -22.86
CA VAL A 39 -2.81 -1.43 -24.18
C VAL A 39 -4.13 -2.21 -24.25
N GLN A 40 -4.58 -2.78 -23.14
CA GLN A 40 -5.89 -3.44 -23.10
C GLN A 40 -7.06 -2.44 -23.05
N ALA A 41 -6.86 -1.27 -22.45
CA ALA A 41 -7.85 -0.21 -22.36
C ALA A 41 -8.22 0.34 -23.74
N ASP A 42 -7.26 0.43 -24.67
CA ASP A 42 -7.49 0.92 -26.04
C ASP A 42 -8.57 0.14 -26.78
N GLU A 43 -8.65 -1.17 -26.56
CA GLU A 43 -9.68 -2.03 -27.16
C GLU A 43 -10.90 -2.21 -26.25
N ARG A 44 -10.68 -2.20 -24.93
CA ARG A 44 -11.69 -2.55 -23.91
C ARG A 44 -11.52 -1.68 -22.67
N PRO A 45 -11.99 -0.41 -22.71
CA PRO A 45 -11.80 0.55 -21.61
C PRO A 45 -12.27 0.01 -20.25
N ARG A 46 -13.42 -0.68 -20.24
CA ARG A 46 -13.99 -1.33 -19.05
C ARG A 46 -13.07 -2.36 -18.39
N SER A 47 -12.10 -2.93 -19.10
CA SER A 47 -11.12 -3.84 -18.49
C SER A 47 -10.17 -3.08 -17.55
N ALA A 48 -9.72 -1.89 -17.95
CA ALA A 48 -8.84 -1.07 -17.15
C ALA A 48 -9.53 -0.55 -15.89
N GLU A 49 -10.80 -0.14 -16.02
CA GLU A 49 -11.66 0.26 -14.88
C GLU A 49 -11.80 -0.84 -13.81
N LEU A 50 -11.58 -2.11 -14.17
CA LEU A 50 -11.60 -3.21 -13.22
C LEU A 50 -10.20 -3.59 -12.72
N ILE A 51 -9.19 -3.62 -13.61
CA ILE A 51 -7.85 -4.11 -13.26
C ILE A 51 -7.08 -3.06 -12.44
N THR A 52 -7.11 -1.80 -12.85
CA THR A 52 -6.35 -0.71 -12.20
C THR A 52 -6.69 -0.60 -10.71
N PRO A 53 -7.95 -0.40 -10.29
CA PRO A 53 -8.29 -0.31 -8.86
C PRO A 53 -8.10 -1.64 -8.15
N ARG A 54 -8.33 -2.78 -8.81
CA ARG A 54 -8.13 -4.09 -8.18
C ARG A 54 -6.69 -4.35 -7.80
N LEU A 55 -5.73 -3.80 -8.55
CA LEU A 55 -4.29 -4.01 -8.34
C LEU A 55 -3.58 -2.80 -7.73
N GLY A 56 -4.25 -1.64 -7.59
CA GLY A 56 -3.63 -0.40 -7.07
C GLY A 56 -2.56 0.19 -7.99
N LEU A 57 -2.73 0.08 -9.31
CA LEU A 57 -1.72 0.49 -10.30
C LEU A 57 -1.59 2.01 -10.43
N ASP A 58 -2.64 2.76 -10.08
CA ASP A 58 -2.65 4.24 -10.10
C ASP A 58 -2.00 4.86 -8.85
N GLY A 59 -1.52 4.04 -7.91
CA GLY A 59 -0.88 4.47 -6.67
C GLY A 59 -1.82 4.55 -5.47
N GLU A 60 -3.11 4.33 -5.67
CA GLU A 60 -4.07 4.07 -4.60
C GLU A 60 -3.92 2.63 -4.06
N ARG A 61 -4.51 2.38 -2.89
CA ARG A 61 -4.55 1.02 -2.33
C ARG A 61 -5.41 0.12 -3.23
N PRO A 62 -5.03 -1.16 -3.42
CA PRO A 62 -5.91 -2.11 -4.10
C PRO A 62 -7.29 -2.22 -3.46
N GLU A 63 -8.33 -2.24 -4.30
CA GLU A 63 -9.73 -2.32 -3.88
C GLU A 63 -10.26 -3.76 -3.85
N THR A 64 -11.28 -3.98 -3.01
CA THR A 64 -12.06 -5.22 -3.00
C THR A 64 -12.94 -5.31 -4.25
N LEU A 65 -13.24 -6.54 -4.69
CA LEU A 65 -14.16 -6.78 -5.80
C LEU A 65 -15.59 -6.29 -5.46
N THR A 66 -15.95 -6.25 -4.17
CA THR A 66 -17.23 -5.73 -3.69
C THR A 66 -17.33 -4.22 -3.89
N LEU A 67 -16.28 -3.47 -3.53
CA LEU A 67 -16.25 -2.01 -3.71
C LEU A 67 -16.28 -1.64 -5.20
N ILE A 68 -15.49 -2.32 -6.03
CA ILE A 68 -15.53 -2.16 -7.49
C ILE A 68 -16.93 -2.50 -8.03
N GLY A 69 -17.55 -3.56 -7.52
CA GLY A 69 -18.92 -3.96 -7.89
C GLY A 69 -19.95 -2.89 -7.58
N ALA A 70 -19.88 -2.29 -6.39
CA ALA A 70 -20.76 -1.20 -5.99
C ALA A 70 -20.65 0.01 -6.93
N ARG A 71 -19.44 0.37 -7.36
CA ARG A 71 -19.21 1.48 -8.32
C ARG A 71 -19.83 1.23 -9.69
N HIS A 72 -19.90 -0.02 -10.12
CA HIS A 72 -20.39 -0.41 -11.46
C HIS A 72 -21.76 -1.07 -11.46
N GLU A 73 -22.47 -1.08 -10.32
CA GLU A 73 -23.76 -1.76 -10.15
C GLU A 73 -23.69 -3.26 -10.53
N LEU A 74 -22.59 -3.92 -10.20
CA LEU A 74 -22.33 -5.33 -10.46
C LEU A 74 -22.19 -6.11 -9.15
N SER A 75 -22.59 -7.39 -9.17
CA SER A 75 -22.26 -8.29 -8.06
C SER A 75 -20.75 -8.57 -8.00
N ARG A 76 -20.23 -8.83 -6.79
CA ARG A 76 -18.85 -9.26 -6.54
C ARG A 76 -18.41 -10.39 -7.48
N ASP A 77 -19.25 -11.40 -7.66
CA ASP A 77 -18.94 -12.53 -8.55
C ASP A 77 -18.87 -12.13 -10.02
N ARG A 78 -19.75 -11.21 -10.46
CA ARG A 78 -19.70 -10.71 -11.83
C ARG A 78 -18.42 -9.92 -12.09
N VAL A 79 -18.00 -9.07 -11.14
CA VAL A 79 -16.71 -8.36 -11.23
C VAL A 79 -15.56 -9.35 -11.31
N ARG A 80 -15.54 -10.37 -10.43
CA ARG A 80 -14.53 -11.44 -10.44
C ARG A 80 -14.39 -12.10 -11.81
N GLN A 81 -15.52 -12.49 -12.43
CA GLN A 81 -15.53 -13.11 -13.75
C GLN A 81 -14.97 -12.19 -14.84
N LEU A 82 -15.37 -10.91 -14.85
CA LEU A 82 -14.89 -9.93 -15.82
C LEU A 82 -13.40 -9.66 -15.64
N TYR A 83 -12.95 -9.47 -14.39
CA TYR A 83 -11.55 -9.29 -14.03
C TYR A 83 -10.70 -10.49 -14.44
N THR A 84 -11.08 -11.72 -14.07
CA THR A 84 -10.32 -12.93 -14.45
C THR A 84 -10.22 -13.08 -15.96
N ARG A 85 -11.30 -12.79 -16.70
CA ARG A 85 -11.28 -12.81 -18.17
C ARG A 85 -10.33 -11.76 -18.73
N ALA A 86 -10.38 -10.55 -18.19
CA ALA A 86 -9.55 -9.43 -18.63
C ALA A 86 -8.06 -9.72 -18.39
N VAL A 87 -7.68 -10.14 -17.19
CA VAL A 87 -6.32 -10.56 -16.83
C VAL A 87 -5.84 -11.72 -17.70
N GLY A 88 -6.68 -12.73 -17.93
CA GLY A 88 -6.32 -13.87 -18.78
C GLY A 88 -6.11 -13.50 -20.25
N GLN A 89 -6.74 -12.43 -20.74
CA GLN A 89 -6.48 -11.88 -22.09
C GLN A 89 -5.18 -11.08 -22.11
N MET A 90 -4.97 -10.23 -21.09
CA MET A 90 -3.76 -9.44 -20.89
C MET A 90 -2.50 -10.32 -20.94
N VAL A 91 -2.46 -11.38 -20.12
CA VAL A 91 -1.32 -12.31 -20.05
C VAL A 91 -1.10 -13.04 -21.38
N ARG A 92 -2.17 -13.50 -22.05
CA ARG A 92 -2.05 -14.18 -23.35
C ARG A 92 -1.52 -13.26 -24.45
N ARG A 93 -1.92 -11.99 -24.44
CA ARG A 93 -1.44 -10.99 -25.41
C ARG A 93 0.08 -10.79 -25.25
N VAL A 94 0.55 -10.58 -24.03
CA VAL A 94 2.00 -10.42 -23.77
C VAL A 94 2.77 -11.68 -24.16
N GLN A 95 2.25 -12.86 -23.84
CA GLN A 95 2.89 -14.12 -24.24
C GLN A 95 2.93 -14.34 -25.77
N ALA A 96 1.94 -13.83 -26.49
CA ALA A 96 1.88 -13.94 -27.96
C ALA A 96 2.73 -12.89 -28.68
N THR A 97 2.85 -11.69 -28.11
CA THR A 97 3.51 -10.54 -28.76
C THR A 97 4.92 -10.28 -28.26
N GLY A 98 5.26 -10.72 -27.04
CA GLY A 98 6.49 -10.37 -26.36
C GLY A 98 6.54 -8.92 -25.83
N PHE A 99 5.44 -8.17 -25.90
CA PHE A 99 5.37 -6.77 -25.47
C PHE A 99 4.26 -6.55 -24.43
N PRO A 100 4.51 -5.75 -23.37
CA PRO A 100 5.82 -5.18 -22.99
C PRO A 100 6.81 -6.25 -22.52
N ASP A 101 8.08 -5.86 -22.39
CA ASP A 101 9.12 -6.74 -21.85
C ASP A 101 8.81 -7.12 -20.40
N THR A 102 8.81 -8.42 -20.09
CA THR A 102 8.53 -8.96 -18.76
C THR A 102 9.78 -9.44 -18.02
N ALA A 103 10.98 -9.09 -18.50
CA ALA A 103 12.25 -9.50 -17.91
C ALA A 103 12.35 -9.16 -16.40
N VAL A 104 11.81 -8.02 -15.98
CA VAL A 104 11.77 -7.61 -14.56
C VAL A 104 11.12 -8.68 -13.67
N PHE A 105 10.08 -9.37 -14.15
CA PHE A 105 9.44 -10.44 -13.37
C PHE A 105 10.31 -11.69 -13.30
N ALA A 106 10.97 -12.05 -14.40
CA ALA A 106 11.85 -13.22 -14.44
C ALA A 106 13.09 -13.04 -13.55
N GLU A 107 13.62 -11.83 -13.47
CA GLU A 107 14.73 -11.48 -12.57
C GLU A 107 14.31 -11.56 -11.09
N ARG A 108 13.12 -11.02 -10.76
CA ARG A 108 12.62 -10.97 -9.37
C ARG A 108 12.06 -12.30 -8.87
N TYR A 109 11.46 -13.09 -9.76
CA TYR A 109 10.87 -14.39 -9.44
C TYR A 109 11.40 -15.52 -10.33
N PRO A 110 12.71 -15.84 -10.29
CA PRO A 110 13.31 -16.81 -11.19
C PRO A 110 12.63 -18.18 -11.13
N VAL A 111 12.43 -18.78 -12.31
CA VAL A 111 12.01 -20.16 -12.42
C VAL A 111 13.09 -21.06 -11.81
N GLY A 112 12.68 -22.00 -10.95
CA GLY A 112 13.59 -22.91 -10.24
C GLY A 112 13.93 -22.49 -8.81
N TRP A 113 13.54 -21.28 -8.37
CA TRP A 113 13.55 -20.98 -6.93
C TRP A 113 12.57 -21.90 -6.18
N GLY A 114 12.96 -22.32 -4.97
CA GLY A 114 12.10 -23.13 -4.11
C GLY A 114 10.85 -22.37 -3.65
N ASP A 115 9.74 -23.09 -3.52
CA ASP A 115 8.42 -22.56 -3.14
C ASP A 115 8.47 -21.64 -1.91
N GLU A 116 9.18 -22.04 -0.85
CA GLU A 116 9.29 -21.26 0.39
C GLU A 116 9.93 -19.88 0.16
N ARG A 117 11.00 -19.82 -0.65
CA ARG A 117 11.69 -18.57 -0.98
C ARG A 117 10.79 -17.64 -1.79
N LEU A 118 10.07 -18.19 -2.78
CA LEU A 118 9.13 -17.42 -3.59
C LEU A 118 7.99 -16.86 -2.75
N VAL A 119 7.35 -17.69 -1.92
CA VAL A 119 6.26 -17.25 -1.04
C VAL A 119 6.73 -16.19 -0.07
N ARG A 120 7.91 -16.35 0.55
CA ARG A 120 8.46 -15.34 1.48
C ARG A 120 8.74 -14.01 0.78
N THR A 121 9.31 -14.06 -0.43
CA THR A 121 9.60 -12.86 -1.23
C THR A 121 8.31 -12.13 -1.59
N LEU A 122 7.31 -12.85 -2.11
CA LEU A 122 6.02 -12.27 -2.46
C LEU A 122 5.32 -11.67 -1.24
N LEU A 123 5.30 -12.35 -0.09
CA LEU A 123 4.69 -11.84 1.13
C LEU A 123 5.38 -10.55 1.62
N ALA A 124 6.71 -10.50 1.60
CA ALA A 124 7.46 -9.31 2.00
C ALA A 124 7.14 -8.11 1.10
N GLU A 125 7.10 -8.31 -0.21
CA GLU A 125 6.77 -7.25 -1.16
C GLU A 125 5.30 -6.80 -1.05
N ILE A 126 4.36 -7.73 -0.84
CA ILE A 126 2.94 -7.42 -0.61
C ILE A 126 2.79 -6.56 0.64
N TYR A 127 3.49 -6.90 1.72
CA TYR A 127 3.46 -6.14 2.96
C TYR A 127 4.10 -4.74 2.79
N ALA A 128 5.25 -4.65 2.12
CA ALA A 128 5.94 -3.39 1.87
C ALA A 128 5.15 -2.43 0.96
N THR A 129 4.24 -2.96 0.15
CA THR A 129 3.42 -2.20 -0.81
C THR A 129 1.96 -2.08 -0.39
N ASP A 130 1.61 -2.47 0.84
CA ASP A 130 0.24 -2.37 1.40
C ASP A 130 -0.83 -2.97 0.47
N SER A 131 -0.53 -4.15 -0.10
CA SER A 131 -1.31 -4.74 -1.20
C SER A 131 -1.98 -6.08 -0.85
N ASP A 132 -2.18 -6.36 0.44
CA ASP A 132 -2.78 -7.61 0.96
C ASP A 132 -4.11 -7.97 0.28
N ILE A 133 -4.98 -6.97 0.06
CA ILE A 133 -6.28 -7.13 -0.61
C ILE A 133 -6.13 -7.78 -1.99
N ALA A 134 -5.05 -7.50 -2.72
CA ALA A 134 -4.76 -8.02 -4.06
C ALA A 134 -3.66 -9.07 -4.09
N ALA A 135 -3.21 -9.56 -2.94
CA ALA A 135 -2.06 -10.44 -2.80
C ALA A 135 -2.08 -11.67 -3.72
N GLN A 136 -3.22 -12.37 -3.77
CA GLN A 136 -3.36 -13.57 -4.60
C GLN A 136 -3.23 -13.24 -6.08
N ASP A 137 -3.85 -12.14 -6.52
CA ASP A 137 -3.87 -11.71 -7.91
C ASP A 137 -2.49 -11.23 -8.37
N LEU A 138 -1.83 -10.42 -7.54
CA LEU A 138 -0.47 -9.93 -7.78
C LEU A 138 0.54 -11.07 -7.80
N ALA A 139 0.47 -12.00 -6.84
CA ALA A 139 1.33 -13.18 -6.82
C ALA A 139 1.16 -14.04 -8.08
N TYR A 140 -0.09 -14.29 -8.47
CA TYR A 140 -0.40 -15.02 -9.70
C TYR A 140 0.18 -14.34 -10.94
N LEU A 141 -0.07 -13.03 -11.11
CA LEU A 141 0.40 -12.25 -12.25
C LEU A 141 1.92 -12.22 -12.33
N ARG A 142 2.59 -11.87 -11.23
CA ARG A 142 4.05 -11.79 -11.13
C ARG A 142 4.71 -13.11 -11.54
N LEU A 143 4.21 -14.24 -11.05
CA LEU A 143 4.74 -15.56 -11.40
C LEU A 143 4.45 -15.95 -12.86
N ARG A 144 3.26 -15.64 -13.38
CA ARG A 144 2.92 -15.93 -14.79
C ARG A 144 3.77 -15.13 -15.77
N LEU A 145 4.07 -13.88 -15.45
CA LEU A 145 4.91 -12.99 -16.27
C LEU A 145 6.40 -13.31 -16.12
N ALA A 146 6.81 -13.87 -14.98
CA ALA A 146 8.14 -14.43 -14.77
C ALA A 146 8.38 -15.77 -15.50
N GLY A 147 7.34 -16.34 -16.15
CA GLY A 147 7.45 -17.58 -16.93
C GLY A 147 7.10 -18.86 -16.18
N HIS A 148 6.61 -18.80 -14.94
CA HIS A 148 6.16 -20.01 -14.21
C HIS A 148 4.95 -20.64 -14.88
N ALA A 149 4.87 -21.98 -14.86
CA ALA A 149 3.74 -22.71 -15.40
C ALA A 149 2.41 -22.31 -14.72
N LEU A 150 1.30 -22.43 -15.46
CA LEU A 150 -0.02 -21.99 -14.99
C LEU A 150 -0.41 -22.62 -13.64
N MET A 151 -0.17 -23.92 -13.49
CA MET A 151 -0.54 -24.66 -12.27
C MET A 151 0.35 -24.28 -11.09
N ASP A 152 1.65 -24.07 -11.32
CA ASP A 152 2.59 -23.66 -10.27
C ASP A 152 2.29 -22.23 -9.78
N ALA A 153 2.05 -21.30 -10.71
CA ALA A 153 1.68 -19.93 -10.35
C ALA A 153 0.38 -19.89 -9.52
N LYS A 154 -0.63 -20.69 -9.89
CA LYS A 154 -1.88 -20.83 -9.11
C LYS A 154 -1.64 -21.42 -7.72
N ARG A 155 -0.84 -22.50 -7.63
CA ARG A 155 -0.50 -23.14 -6.34
C ARG A 155 0.19 -22.14 -5.42
N MET A 156 1.21 -21.43 -5.92
CA MET A 156 2.00 -20.50 -5.13
C MET A 156 1.20 -19.28 -4.68
N ALA A 157 0.39 -18.71 -5.57
CA ALA A 157 -0.54 -17.63 -5.21
C ALA A 157 -1.55 -18.09 -4.14
N GLY A 158 -1.99 -19.34 -4.19
CA GLY A 158 -2.80 -19.97 -3.15
C GLY A 158 -2.07 -20.06 -1.81
N PHE A 159 -0.79 -20.42 -1.79
CA PHE A 159 0.01 -20.42 -0.55
C PHE A 159 0.17 -19.02 0.04
N VAL A 160 0.40 -18.00 -0.79
CA VAL A 160 0.44 -16.58 -0.35
C VAL A 160 -0.89 -16.20 0.29
N PHE A 161 -2.01 -16.47 -0.40
CA PHE A 161 -3.35 -16.20 0.13
C PHE A 161 -3.63 -16.92 1.45
N GLN A 162 -3.33 -18.22 1.54
CA GLN A 162 -3.53 -19.00 2.77
C GLN A 162 -2.73 -18.46 3.95
N ARG A 163 -1.52 -17.94 3.70
CA ARG A 163 -0.72 -17.29 4.75
C ARG A 163 -1.38 -16.02 5.23
N ILE A 164 -1.90 -15.20 4.31
CA ILE A 164 -2.60 -13.95 4.63
C ILE A 164 -3.92 -14.21 5.37
N ALA A 165 -4.82 -14.98 4.76
CA ALA A 165 -6.10 -15.37 5.36
C ALA A 165 -5.90 -16.05 6.72
N GLY A 166 -4.86 -16.89 6.83
CA GLY A 166 -4.54 -17.58 8.07
C GLY A 166 -4.22 -16.64 9.23
N TRP A 167 -3.58 -15.49 9.02
CA TRP A 167 -3.35 -14.51 10.10
C TRP A 167 -4.50 -13.53 10.28
N GLN A 168 -5.23 -13.20 9.20
CA GLN A 168 -6.45 -12.37 9.24
C GLN A 168 -7.58 -13.06 10.03
N GLN A 169 -7.74 -14.38 9.91
CA GLN A 169 -8.80 -15.16 10.59
C GLN A 169 -8.42 -15.64 12.00
N ARG A 170 -7.13 -15.65 12.36
CA ARG A 170 -6.65 -16.10 13.68
C ARG A 170 -6.85 -15.04 14.78
N GLY A 171 -7.90 -14.22 14.67
CA GLY A 171 -8.31 -13.16 15.60
C GLY A 171 -8.69 -13.62 17.02
N ARG A 172 -7.84 -14.41 17.69
CA ARG A 172 -7.84 -14.57 19.15
C ARG A 172 -6.45 -14.22 19.66
N TRP A 173 -6.35 -13.06 20.30
CA TRP A 173 -5.13 -12.50 20.92
C TRP A 173 -4.62 -13.25 22.14
N HIS A 174 -5.08 -14.48 22.37
CA HIS A 174 -4.59 -15.33 23.44
C HIS A 174 -3.91 -16.57 22.85
N LEU A 175 -2.65 -16.40 22.46
CA LEU A 175 -1.72 -17.50 22.67
C LEU A 175 -1.51 -17.59 24.20
N PRO A 176 -1.56 -18.77 24.84
CA PRO A 176 -1.38 -18.95 26.29
C PRO A 176 -0.01 -18.52 26.84
N THR A 177 0.82 -17.88 26.02
CA THR A 177 2.19 -17.52 26.37
C THR A 177 2.48 -16.12 25.83
N PRO A 178 2.64 -15.11 26.70
CA PRO A 178 3.09 -13.80 26.27
C PRO A 178 4.48 -13.94 25.69
N ARG A 179 4.67 -13.55 24.43
CA ARG A 179 5.97 -13.58 23.76
C ARG A 179 6.52 -12.17 23.64
N HIS A 180 7.80 -12.04 24.00
CA HIS A 180 8.62 -10.86 23.78
C HIS A 180 8.87 -10.63 22.28
N THR A 181 7.93 -9.96 21.64
CA THR A 181 8.29 -8.92 20.65
C THR A 181 8.65 -7.67 21.46
N GLU A 182 9.56 -6.80 21.00
CA GLU A 182 9.74 -5.48 21.64
C GLU A 182 8.36 -4.88 21.95
N PRO A 183 8.13 -4.31 23.15
CA PRO A 183 6.82 -3.78 23.51
C PRO A 183 6.41 -2.75 22.46
N VAL A 184 5.41 -3.11 21.67
CA VAL A 184 4.86 -2.32 20.56
C VAL A 184 4.41 -0.94 21.06
N ALA A 185 4.00 -0.86 22.34
CA ALA A 185 3.70 0.36 23.07
C ALA A 185 4.81 1.44 22.96
N GLY A 186 6.09 1.05 22.97
CA GLY A 186 7.22 1.99 22.89
C GLY A 186 7.41 2.61 21.49
N GLN A 187 6.83 2.00 20.45
CA GLN A 187 6.99 2.46 19.05
C GLN A 187 6.08 3.64 18.71
N LEU A 188 5.00 3.88 19.47
CA LEU A 188 4.06 4.97 19.19
C LEU A 188 4.65 6.35 19.53
N VAL A 189 5.39 6.47 20.63
CA VAL A 189 5.93 7.77 21.07
C VAL A 189 6.83 8.43 20.01
N PRO A 190 7.79 7.74 19.38
CA PRO A 190 8.56 8.32 18.27
C PRO A 190 7.70 8.76 17.08
N LEU A 191 6.56 8.11 16.82
CA LEU A 191 5.64 8.50 15.76
C LEU A 191 4.85 9.76 16.13
N LEU A 192 4.34 9.85 17.36
CA LEU A 192 3.61 11.02 17.85
C LEU A 192 4.44 12.30 17.86
N ARG A 193 5.78 12.20 17.98
CA ARG A 193 6.69 13.35 17.83
C ARG A 193 6.71 13.95 16.42
N ARG A 194 6.27 13.18 15.42
CA ARG A 194 6.14 13.62 14.02
C ARG A 194 4.73 14.11 13.68
N ALA A 195 3.77 13.89 14.58
CA ALA A 195 2.43 14.38 14.36
C ALA A 195 2.44 15.90 14.33
N GLU A 196 1.72 16.45 13.37
CA GLU A 196 1.43 17.87 13.31
C GLU A 196 0.21 18.16 14.17
N TRP A 197 0.26 19.19 15.00
CA TRP A 197 -0.81 19.51 15.94
C TRP A 197 -1.38 20.90 15.61
N PRO A 198 -2.70 21.03 15.37
CA PRO A 198 -3.32 22.33 15.26
C PRO A 198 -3.39 23.01 16.64
N ALA A 199 -3.65 24.32 16.64
CA ALA A 199 -4.00 25.03 17.86
C ALA A 199 -5.46 24.77 18.24
N GLY A 200 -5.77 24.84 19.54
CA GLY A 200 -7.13 24.73 20.07
C GLY A 200 -7.43 23.39 20.75
N SER A 201 -8.70 23.21 21.11
CA SER A 201 -9.18 21.98 21.75
C SER A 201 -9.66 20.98 20.70
N PRO A 202 -9.30 19.70 20.82
CA PRO A 202 -9.74 18.68 19.87
C PRO A 202 -11.24 18.43 20.01
N GLY A 203 -11.93 18.31 18.88
CA GLY A 203 -13.30 17.82 18.82
C GLY A 203 -13.41 16.35 19.20
N ASP A 204 -14.64 15.89 19.41
CA ASP A 204 -14.90 14.52 19.86
C ASP A 204 -14.67 13.46 18.79
N LEU A 205 -14.16 12.31 19.23
CA LEU A 205 -14.12 11.12 18.39
C LEU A 205 -15.54 10.63 18.06
N PRO A 206 -15.77 10.15 16.83
CA PRO A 206 -17.01 9.48 16.48
C PRO A 206 -17.17 8.19 17.30
N GLY A 207 -18.41 7.85 17.68
CA GLY A 207 -18.68 6.65 18.49
C GLY A 207 -18.58 5.33 17.72
N ALA A 208 -18.55 5.37 16.38
CA ALA A 208 -18.48 4.19 15.54
C ALA A 208 -17.76 4.48 14.21
N PRO A 209 -17.13 3.47 13.59
CA PRO A 209 -16.54 3.59 12.26
C PRO A 209 -17.60 3.87 11.19
N VAL A 210 -17.22 4.60 10.15
CA VAL A 210 -18.04 4.72 8.94
C VAL A 210 -18.15 3.35 8.26
N ARG A 211 -19.38 2.99 7.87
CA ARG A 211 -19.63 1.77 7.10
C ARG A 211 -19.38 2.01 5.61
N THR A 212 -18.53 1.18 5.03
CA THR A 212 -18.28 1.11 3.59
C THR A 212 -19.08 -0.04 2.96
N ALA A 213 -19.28 0.01 1.63
CA ALA A 213 -20.06 -1.02 0.91
C ALA A 213 -19.46 -2.43 1.02
N ASP A 214 -18.17 -2.52 1.34
CA ASP A 214 -17.42 -3.77 1.50
C ASP A 214 -17.06 -4.05 2.97
N ALA A 215 -17.81 -3.49 3.93
CA ALA A 215 -17.60 -3.71 5.37
C ALA A 215 -17.49 -5.19 5.74
N ASP A 216 -18.32 -6.04 5.11
CA ASP A 216 -18.43 -7.48 5.38
C ASP A 216 -17.68 -8.33 4.32
N ASP A 217 -16.75 -7.77 3.54
CA ASP A 217 -16.00 -8.57 2.55
C ASP A 217 -14.99 -9.50 3.23
N ASP A 218 -15.02 -10.79 2.87
CA ASP A 218 -14.12 -11.82 3.41
C ASP A 218 -12.62 -11.55 3.18
N ALA A 219 -12.28 -10.59 2.30
CA ALA A 219 -10.89 -10.15 2.09
C ALA A 219 -10.35 -9.30 3.26
N ARG A 220 -11.23 -8.75 4.09
CA ARG A 220 -10.86 -7.97 5.27
C ARG A 220 -10.53 -8.86 6.44
N GLY A 221 -9.55 -8.44 7.23
CA GLY A 221 -9.24 -9.07 8.51
C GLY A 221 -10.00 -8.42 9.65
N SER A 222 -10.14 -9.14 10.76
CA SER A 222 -10.66 -8.60 12.00
C SER A 222 -9.75 -8.91 13.20
N VAL A 223 -9.81 -8.02 14.19
CA VAL A 223 -9.07 -8.12 15.44
C VAL A 223 -9.92 -7.56 16.57
N PHE A 224 -10.02 -8.33 17.66
CA PHE A 224 -10.54 -7.82 18.93
C PHE A 224 -9.57 -6.79 19.51
N ALA A 225 -10.07 -5.57 19.74
CA ALA A 225 -9.31 -4.48 20.38
C ALA A 225 -9.75 -4.36 21.84
N GLU A 226 -8.81 -4.59 22.77
CA GLU A 226 -9.08 -4.60 24.21
C GLU A 226 -9.54 -3.22 24.72
N LYS A 227 -8.97 -2.12 24.21
CA LYS A 227 -9.36 -0.75 24.59
C LYS A 227 -10.79 -0.40 24.15
N LEU A 228 -11.31 -1.08 23.13
CA LEU A 228 -12.63 -0.80 22.56
C LEU A 228 -13.68 -1.84 22.98
N ASP A 229 -13.25 -2.95 23.58
CA ASP A 229 -14.10 -4.11 23.93
C ASP A 229 -14.96 -4.59 22.76
N ARG A 230 -14.39 -4.61 21.54
CA ARG A 230 -15.07 -5.05 20.32
C ARG A 230 -14.11 -5.51 19.24
N GLU A 231 -14.65 -6.18 18.23
CA GLU A 231 -13.93 -6.40 16.98
C GLU A 231 -13.79 -5.10 16.17
N THR A 232 -12.60 -4.94 15.60
CA THR A 232 -12.22 -3.92 14.63
C THR A 232 -11.79 -4.61 13.35
N THR A 233 -12.01 -3.99 12.19
CA THR A 233 -11.62 -4.56 10.89
C THR A 233 -10.45 -3.77 10.29
N PHE A 234 -9.63 -4.43 9.50
CA PHE A 234 -8.52 -3.81 8.76
C PHE A 234 -8.40 -4.43 7.36
N ASP A 235 -7.84 -3.66 6.43
CA ASP A 235 -7.65 -4.09 5.04
C ASP A 235 -6.30 -4.80 4.86
N THR A 236 -5.27 -4.40 5.61
CA THR A 236 -3.89 -4.85 5.40
C THR A 236 -3.15 -5.17 6.69
N ALA A 237 -2.04 -5.90 6.59
CA ALA A 237 -1.15 -6.15 7.71
C ALA A 237 -0.56 -4.86 8.30
N LEU A 238 -0.37 -3.84 7.47
CA LEU A 238 0.17 -2.56 7.92
C LEU A 238 -0.84 -1.79 8.80
N GLU A 239 -2.12 -1.80 8.42
CA GLU A 239 -3.20 -1.29 9.26
C GLU A 239 -3.33 -2.10 10.56
N ALA A 240 -3.33 -3.42 10.48
CA ALA A 240 -3.38 -4.28 11.67
C ALA A 240 -2.23 -3.99 12.65
N ARG A 241 -1.03 -3.71 12.13
CA ARG A 241 0.12 -3.28 12.94
C ARG A 241 -0.16 -1.96 13.65
N LEU A 242 -0.71 -0.97 12.95
CA LEU A 242 -1.07 0.32 13.56
C LEU A 242 -2.15 0.16 14.63
N LEU A 243 -3.25 -0.56 14.33
CA LEU A 243 -4.34 -0.76 15.30
C LEU A 243 -3.85 -1.44 16.57
N ARG A 244 -2.98 -2.45 16.45
CA ARG A 244 -2.32 -3.07 17.61
C ARG A 244 -1.44 -2.10 18.39
N MET A 245 -0.67 -1.25 17.70
CA MET A 245 0.13 -0.22 18.36
C MET A 245 -0.73 0.72 19.22
N LEU A 246 -1.92 1.07 18.73
CA LEU A 246 -2.86 1.91 19.47
C LEU A 246 -3.51 1.17 20.63
N ASP A 247 -3.90 -0.09 20.44
CA ASP A 247 -4.54 -0.93 21.45
C ASP A 247 -3.61 -1.30 22.62
N GLU A 248 -2.32 -1.49 22.36
CA GLU A 248 -1.33 -1.83 23.40
C GLU A 248 -0.69 -0.59 24.06
N SER A 249 -0.88 0.61 23.52
CA SER A 249 -0.20 1.82 24.03
C SER A 249 -0.90 2.40 25.27
N GLU A 250 -0.11 2.69 26.31
CA GLU A 250 -0.56 3.43 27.50
C GLU A 250 -0.88 4.91 27.21
N GLN A 251 -0.37 5.46 26.10
CA GLN A 251 -0.61 6.86 25.71
C GLN A 251 -1.96 7.04 25.02
N VAL A 252 -2.62 5.96 24.62
CA VAL A 252 -3.91 6.00 23.92
C VAL A 252 -5.03 5.67 24.90
N ALA A 253 -5.99 6.58 25.04
CA ALA A 253 -7.20 6.35 25.83
C ALA A 253 -8.21 5.49 25.06
N THR A 254 -8.45 5.83 23.80
CA THR A 254 -9.37 5.10 22.90
C THR A 254 -9.10 5.48 21.44
N PHE A 255 -9.69 4.78 20.48
CA PHE A 255 -9.57 5.08 19.06
C PHE A 255 -10.79 4.61 18.25
N THR A 256 -10.91 5.07 17.02
CA THR A 256 -11.97 4.66 16.08
C THR A 256 -11.40 4.54 14.68
N GLU A 257 -11.46 3.33 14.12
CA GLU A 257 -11.11 3.06 12.72
C GLU A 257 -12.10 3.77 11.79
N ARG A 258 -11.65 4.20 10.60
CA ARG A 258 -12.49 4.89 9.60
C ARG A 258 -13.41 5.95 10.23
N PRO A 259 -12.86 6.98 10.90
CA PRO A 259 -13.63 7.92 11.71
C PRO A 259 -14.55 8.84 10.89
N GLY A 260 -14.34 8.91 9.58
CA GLY A 260 -15.11 9.78 8.69
C GLY A 260 -14.82 9.50 7.23
N SER A 261 -15.52 10.23 6.37
CA SER A 261 -15.24 10.34 4.95
C SER A 261 -14.63 11.71 4.66
N VAL A 262 -13.60 11.75 3.82
CA VAL A 262 -12.93 12.95 3.35
C VAL A 262 -13.09 13.00 1.84
N ASP A 263 -13.85 13.97 1.36
CA ASP A 263 -13.98 14.21 -0.07
C ASP A 263 -12.79 15.03 -0.58
N TYR A 264 -12.26 14.65 -1.73
CA TYR A 264 -11.15 15.31 -2.37
C TYR A 264 -11.27 15.22 -3.89
N ARG A 265 -10.66 16.18 -4.57
CA ARG A 265 -10.66 16.23 -6.04
C ARG A 265 -9.28 15.91 -6.57
N LEU A 266 -9.19 14.87 -7.41
CA LEU A 266 -7.96 14.48 -8.09
C LEU A 266 -8.19 14.57 -9.60
N ASP A 267 -7.40 15.42 -10.28
CA ASP A 267 -7.46 15.62 -11.73
C ASP A 267 -8.89 15.92 -12.26
N GLY A 268 -9.65 16.69 -11.47
CA GLY A 268 -11.02 17.07 -11.79
C GLY A 268 -12.10 16.06 -11.40
N ALA A 269 -11.73 14.85 -10.95
CA ALA A 269 -12.66 13.84 -10.46
C ALA A 269 -12.83 13.93 -8.94
N GLU A 270 -14.09 13.95 -8.48
CA GLU A 270 -14.43 13.82 -7.07
C GLU A 270 -14.18 12.38 -6.59
N ARG A 271 -13.56 12.25 -5.42
CA ARG A 271 -13.23 10.99 -4.78
C ARG A 271 -13.48 11.10 -3.28
N THR A 272 -13.77 9.96 -2.65
CA THR A 272 -13.95 9.87 -1.20
C THR A 272 -12.89 8.97 -0.61
N HIS A 273 -12.21 9.47 0.42
CA HIS A 273 -11.23 8.73 1.21
C HIS A 273 -11.78 8.44 2.61
N TYR A 274 -11.40 7.29 3.18
CA TYR A 274 -11.72 6.91 4.55
C TYR A 274 -10.39 6.76 5.31
N PRO A 275 -9.97 7.77 6.09
CA PRO A 275 -8.72 7.70 6.86
C PRO A 275 -8.67 6.46 7.76
N THR A 276 -7.49 5.88 7.97
CA THR A 276 -7.38 4.60 8.69
C THR A 276 -7.95 4.67 10.12
N VAL A 277 -7.53 5.62 10.96
CA VAL A 277 -7.94 5.66 12.38
C VAL A 277 -7.77 7.05 12.99
N ALA A 278 -8.66 7.44 13.92
CA ALA A 278 -8.43 8.55 14.83
C ALA A 278 -8.28 8.03 16.27
N ALA A 279 -7.27 8.51 16.99
CA ALA A 279 -6.95 8.07 18.36
C ALA A 279 -6.96 9.25 19.32
N ARG A 280 -7.62 9.08 20.48
CA ARG A 280 -7.56 10.01 21.60
C ARG A 280 -6.45 9.58 22.54
N LEU A 281 -5.53 10.49 22.80
CA LEU A 281 -4.44 10.31 23.74
C LEU A 281 -4.92 10.54 25.18
N THR A 282 -4.13 10.07 26.15
CA THR A 282 -4.41 10.25 27.58
C THR A 282 -4.24 11.70 28.07
N ASP A 283 -3.65 12.57 27.24
CA ASP A 283 -3.59 14.03 27.44
C ASP A 283 -4.69 14.78 26.67
N ASP A 284 -5.78 14.09 26.35
CA ASP A 284 -6.97 14.54 25.63
C ASP A 284 -6.78 14.95 24.17
N ARG A 285 -5.55 15.10 23.68
CA ARG A 285 -5.28 15.36 22.26
C ARG A 285 -5.79 14.22 21.39
N VAL A 286 -6.28 14.56 20.19
CA VAL A 286 -6.74 13.57 19.21
C VAL A 286 -5.84 13.65 17.98
N VAL A 287 -5.41 12.50 17.45
CA VAL A 287 -4.61 12.41 16.22
C VAL A 287 -5.33 11.55 15.19
N LEU A 288 -5.48 12.07 13.97
CA LEU A 288 -5.84 11.30 12.79
C LEU A 288 -4.59 10.68 12.20
N ILE A 289 -4.59 9.36 12.04
CA ILE A 289 -3.48 8.59 11.50
C ILE A 289 -3.95 7.88 10.24
N ASP A 290 -3.24 8.11 9.14
CA ASP A 290 -3.53 7.46 7.87
C ASP A 290 -2.37 6.56 7.44
N VAL A 291 -2.70 5.36 6.95
CA VAL A 291 -1.70 4.37 6.54
C VAL A 291 -1.37 4.52 5.07
N VAL A 292 -0.12 4.82 4.76
CA VAL A 292 0.39 4.90 3.39
C VAL A 292 1.78 4.28 3.35
N PRO A 293 2.03 3.21 2.56
CA PRO A 293 3.34 2.58 2.52
C PRO A 293 4.43 3.57 2.09
N LEU A 294 5.62 3.47 2.70
CA LEU A 294 6.72 4.42 2.53
C LEU A 294 7.00 4.79 1.05
N GLY A 295 7.01 3.79 0.17
CA GLY A 295 7.30 3.98 -1.25
C GLY A 295 6.28 4.84 -2.01
N ARG A 296 5.08 5.06 -1.46
CA ARG A 296 3.96 5.74 -2.14
C ARG A 296 3.60 7.10 -1.55
N VAL A 297 4.29 7.55 -0.50
CA VAL A 297 3.98 8.81 0.21
C VAL A 297 4.05 10.02 -0.72
N ALA A 298 5.03 10.06 -1.64
CA ALA A 298 5.22 11.19 -2.56
C ALA A 298 4.41 11.10 -3.86
N VAL A 299 3.67 10.01 -4.10
CA VAL A 299 2.81 9.87 -5.29
C VAL A 299 1.73 10.95 -5.26
N HIS A 300 1.47 11.58 -6.41
CA HIS A 300 0.62 12.75 -6.50
C HIS A 300 -0.80 12.50 -5.94
N GLY A 301 -1.44 11.39 -6.33
CA GLY A 301 -2.77 11.02 -5.81
C GLY A 301 -2.80 10.91 -4.29
N ASN A 302 -1.80 10.24 -3.70
CA ASN A 302 -1.67 10.15 -2.24
C ASN A 302 -1.43 11.51 -1.61
N ARG A 303 -0.59 12.38 -2.19
CA ARG A 303 -0.35 13.72 -1.64
C ARG A 303 -1.65 14.55 -1.59
N VAL A 304 -2.41 14.58 -2.68
CA VAL A 304 -3.70 15.31 -2.74
C VAL A 304 -4.68 14.77 -1.69
N LYS A 305 -4.80 13.44 -1.60
CA LYS A 305 -5.64 12.76 -0.60
C LYS A 305 -5.21 13.07 0.85
N LEU A 306 -3.91 13.00 1.13
CA LEU A 306 -3.33 13.25 2.45
C LEU A 306 -3.45 14.72 2.85
N ASP A 307 -3.29 15.66 1.91
CA ASP A 307 -3.50 17.09 2.16
C ASP A 307 -4.96 17.38 2.53
N ALA A 308 -5.93 16.74 1.85
CA ALA A 308 -7.35 16.84 2.20
C ALA A 308 -7.65 16.24 3.58
N ALA A 309 -7.11 15.06 3.89
CA ALA A 309 -7.29 14.42 5.19
C ALA A 309 -6.66 15.23 6.34
N ARG A 310 -5.49 15.84 6.10
CA ARG A 310 -4.84 16.75 7.03
C ARG A 310 -5.69 17.99 7.31
N ALA A 311 -6.22 18.64 6.27
CA ALA A 311 -7.11 19.79 6.43
C ALA A 311 -8.36 19.40 7.25
N TRP A 312 -8.98 18.28 6.91
CA TRP A 312 -10.15 17.74 7.61
C TRP A 312 -9.87 17.43 9.09
N ALA A 313 -8.66 16.92 9.42
CA ALA A 313 -8.23 16.71 10.80
C ALA A 313 -8.08 18.03 11.56
N HIS A 314 -7.39 19.00 10.96
CA HIS A 314 -7.11 20.29 11.59
C HIS A 314 -8.37 21.11 11.84
N GLU A 315 -9.36 21.07 10.95
CA GLU A 315 -10.68 21.68 11.15
C GLU A 315 -11.39 21.17 12.41
N ARG A 316 -11.06 19.94 12.85
CA ARG A 316 -11.60 19.32 14.08
C ARG A 316 -10.69 19.53 15.28
N GLY A 317 -9.61 20.29 15.16
CA GLY A 317 -8.59 20.43 16.20
C GLY A 317 -7.82 19.13 16.45
N TRP A 318 -7.82 18.19 15.52
CA TRP A 318 -7.08 16.94 15.61
C TRP A 318 -5.69 17.10 14.99
N GLY A 319 -4.69 16.46 15.58
CA GLY A 319 -3.38 16.31 14.96
C GLY A 319 -3.42 15.38 13.74
N TRP A 320 -2.37 15.43 12.93
CA TRP A 320 -2.22 14.68 11.70
C TRP A 320 -0.93 13.88 11.70
N LEU A 321 -1.00 12.61 11.29
CA LEU A 321 0.15 11.72 11.16
C LEU A 321 -0.04 10.75 10.00
N VAL A 322 1.02 10.51 9.23
CA VAL A 322 1.07 9.42 8.25
C VAL A 322 1.90 8.27 8.80
N PHE A 323 1.31 7.08 8.85
CA PHE A 323 1.99 5.85 9.26
C PHE A 323 2.46 5.06 8.03
N THR A 324 3.78 4.91 7.90
CA THR A 324 4.42 4.28 6.73
C THR A 324 4.87 2.84 6.95
N GLY A 325 4.83 2.37 8.21
CA GLY A 325 5.45 1.11 8.65
C GLY A 325 6.97 1.10 8.67
N SER A 326 7.60 2.21 8.27
CA SER A 326 9.04 2.45 8.35
C SER A 326 9.39 3.31 9.56
N ARG A 327 10.67 3.34 9.93
CA ARG A 327 11.18 4.35 10.87
C ARG A 327 11.16 5.76 10.25
N LEU A 328 11.05 5.88 8.94
CA LEU A 328 10.93 7.15 8.21
C LEU A 328 9.46 7.53 8.02
N GLY A 329 9.11 8.75 8.45
CA GLY A 329 7.83 9.38 8.14
C GLY A 329 7.97 10.45 7.06
N GLU A 330 6.82 11.01 6.65
CA GLU A 330 6.77 12.12 5.70
C GLU A 330 7.66 13.33 6.10
N PRO A 331 7.71 13.75 7.39
CA PRO A 331 8.58 14.86 7.79
C PRO A 331 10.08 14.54 7.64
N ASP A 332 10.46 13.27 7.77
CA ASP A 332 11.83 12.82 7.59
C ASP A 332 12.19 12.85 6.09
N LEU A 333 11.28 12.37 5.23
CA LEU A 333 11.44 12.41 3.77
C LEU A 333 11.59 13.84 3.24
N ARG A 334 10.84 14.82 3.76
CA ARG A 334 11.00 16.23 3.38
C ARG A 334 12.36 16.81 3.73
N ARG A 335 13.01 16.29 4.78
CA ARG A 335 14.35 16.71 5.22
C ARG A 335 15.47 15.87 4.59
N HIS A 336 15.10 14.79 3.89
CA HIS A 336 16.05 13.89 3.25
C HIS A 336 16.82 14.62 2.15
N THR A 337 18.14 14.61 2.25
CA THR A 337 19.05 15.26 1.31
C THR A 337 19.57 14.24 0.31
N VAL A 338 19.47 14.55 -0.97
CA VAL A 338 20.09 13.80 -2.06
C VAL A 338 21.32 14.57 -2.53
N ASP A 339 22.32 13.86 -3.05
CA ASP A 339 23.51 14.48 -3.64
C ASP A 339 23.10 15.56 -4.67
N ALA A 340 23.68 16.76 -4.53
CA ALA A 340 23.30 17.93 -5.33
C ALA A 340 23.54 17.72 -6.84
N ARG A 341 24.51 16.88 -7.23
CA ARG A 341 24.73 16.54 -8.64
C ARG A 341 23.56 15.74 -9.17
N HIS A 342 23.13 14.70 -8.45
CA HIS A 342 21.99 13.85 -8.86
C HIS A 342 20.70 14.67 -8.93
N GLU A 343 20.43 15.47 -7.90
CA GLU A 343 19.28 16.38 -7.85
C GLU A 343 19.27 17.36 -9.04
N ASN A 344 20.40 17.99 -9.36
CA ASN A 344 20.48 18.94 -10.47
C ASN A 344 20.31 18.27 -11.85
N ILE A 345 20.81 17.04 -12.04
CA ILE A 345 20.58 16.28 -13.28
C ILE A 345 19.08 16.09 -13.50
N LEU A 346 18.35 15.63 -12.47
CA LEU A 346 16.91 15.38 -12.59
C LEU A 346 16.11 16.68 -12.77
N ARG A 347 16.47 17.75 -12.05
CA ARG A 347 15.86 19.08 -12.20
C ARG A 347 15.99 19.64 -13.62
N ASN A 348 17.13 19.40 -14.25
CA ASN A 348 17.40 19.82 -15.63
C ASN A 348 16.56 19.00 -16.62
N ARG A 349 16.49 17.67 -16.49
CA ARG A 349 15.61 16.83 -17.33
C ARG A 349 14.14 17.25 -17.22
N LEU A 350 13.68 17.50 -16.00
CA LEU A 350 12.32 18.00 -15.73
C LEU A 350 12.10 19.45 -16.20
N ALA A 351 13.17 20.20 -16.56
CA ALA A 351 13.04 21.51 -17.19
C ALA A 351 12.58 21.42 -18.64
N ASP A 352 12.98 20.35 -19.32
CA ASP A 352 12.67 20.12 -20.73
C ASP A 352 11.28 19.49 -20.92
N GLY A 353 10.76 18.82 -19.89
CA GLY A 353 9.40 18.29 -19.89
C GLY A 353 9.16 17.19 -18.84
N PRO A 354 7.96 16.60 -18.84
CA PRO A 354 7.69 15.41 -18.02
C PRO A 354 8.51 14.22 -18.54
N ILE A 355 9.03 13.40 -17.62
CA ILE A 355 9.79 12.20 -17.93
C ILE A 355 8.95 10.94 -17.69
N ALA A 356 9.03 9.99 -18.62
CA ALA A 356 8.40 8.67 -18.52
C ALA A 356 9.38 7.63 -17.95
N TRP A 357 8.88 6.43 -17.60
CA TRP A 357 9.68 5.36 -16.99
C TRP A 357 11.00 5.06 -17.73
N PRO A 358 11.05 4.92 -19.07
CA PRO A 358 12.30 4.54 -19.75
C PRO A 358 13.42 5.58 -19.59
N GLU A 359 13.07 6.86 -19.49
CA GLU A 359 14.04 7.93 -19.25
C GLU A 359 14.43 8.01 -17.77
N PHE A 360 13.46 7.85 -16.87
CA PHE A 360 13.72 7.84 -15.44
C PHE A 360 14.57 6.64 -15.01
N ARG A 361 14.38 5.46 -15.62
CA ARG A 361 15.23 4.29 -15.40
C ARG A 361 16.68 4.55 -15.78
N ARG A 362 16.94 5.21 -16.93
CA ARG A 362 18.31 5.64 -17.28
C ARG A 362 18.91 6.58 -16.25
N TYR A 363 18.11 7.51 -15.71
CA TYR A 363 18.56 8.37 -14.62
C TYR A 363 18.92 7.59 -13.35
N ILE A 364 18.11 6.58 -12.99
CA ILE A 364 18.42 5.69 -11.86
C ILE A 364 19.73 4.93 -12.12
N ASP A 365 19.90 4.35 -13.31
CA ASP A 365 21.13 3.61 -13.70
C ASP A 365 22.38 4.51 -13.65
N GLU A 366 22.25 5.79 -14.00
CA GLU A 366 23.34 6.78 -13.98
C GLU A 366 23.71 7.28 -12.58
N THR A 367 22.74 7.37 -11.66
CA THR A 367 22.92 8.05 -10.36
C THR A 367 22.88 7.13 -9.16
N GLY A 368 22.31 5.95 -9.28
CA GLY A 368 22.14 4.99 -8.19
C GLY A 368 21.20 5.46 -7.08
N ILE A 369 20.34 6.45 -7.33
CA ILE A 369 19.36 6.89 -6.34
C ILE A 369 18.36 5.78 -6.00
N ASP A 370 17.82 5.80 -4.78
CA ASP A 370 16.80 4.85 -4.33
C ASP A 370 15.37 5.48 -4.30
N ILE A 371 14.38 4.70 -3.90
CA ILE A 371 12.98 5.19 -3.78
C ILE A 371 12.85 6.28 -2.70
N VAL A 372 13.64 6.22 -1.64
CA VAL A 372 13.62 7.22 -0.55
C VAL A 372 14.14 8.55 -1.09
N ASP A 373 15.18 8.53 -1.91
CA ASP A 373 15.70 9.70 -2.63
C ASP A 373 14.63 10.34 -3.52
N LEU A 374 13.92 9.54 -4.34
CA LEU A 374 12.83 10.05 -5.18
C LEU A 374 11.69 10.64 -4.34
N ASN A 375 11.27 9.95 -3.27
CA ASN A 375 10.24 10.48 -2.37
C ASN A 375 10.66 11.83 -1.78
N GLY A 376 11.89 11.94 -1.27
CA GLY A 376 12.41 13.18 -0.71
C GLY A 376 12.52 14.30 -1.74
N LEU A 377 12.99 14.00 -2.96
CA LEU A 377 13.05 14.97 -4.06
C LEU A 377 11.65 15.45 -4.49
N ALA A 378 10.71 14.53 -4.70
CA ALA A 378 9.37 14.86 -5.12
C ALA A 378 8.61 15.69 -4.08
N LEU A 379 8.78 15.38 -2.78
CA LEU A 379 8.17 16.16 -1.70
C LEU A 379 8.80 17.55 -1.54
N ARG A 380 10.13 17.68 -1.67
CA ARG A 380 10.84 18.97 -1.53
C ARG A 380 10.57 19.93 -2.69
N HIS A 381 10.55 19.41 -3.93
CA HIS A 381 10.35 20.21 -5.14
C HIS A 381 8.90 20.29 -5.59
N GLY A 382 7.99 19.62 -4.89
CA GLY A 382 6.57 19.59 -5.24
C GLY A 382 6.27 18.85 -6.56
N TRP A 383 7.20 18.05 -7.09
CA TRP A 383 7.02 17.34 -8.36
C TRP A 383 5.80 16.44 -8.37
N ARG A 384 5.13 16.38 -9.52
CA ARG A 384 4.00 15.51 -9.76
C ARG A 384 4.52 14.14 -10.21
N TRP A 385 4.43 13.16 -9.32
CA TRP A 385 4.75 11.76 -9.59
C TRP A 385 3.45 10.96 -9.73
N GLU A 386 3.10 10.58 -10.96
CA GLU A 386 2.05 9.62 -11.28
C GLU A 386 2.68 8.22 -11.34
N ARG A 387 2.01 7.21 -10.77
CA ARG A 387 2.60 5.88 -10.60
C ARG A 387 2.41 4.97 -11.82
N GLY A 388 1.20 4.94 -12.38
CA GLY A 388 0.84 4.02 -13.46
C GLY A 388 -0.15 4.66 -14.45
N PRO A 389 0.26 4.97 -15.69
CA PRO A 389 1.64 4.91 -16.18
C PRO A 389 2.56 5.90 -15.43
N PHE A 390 3.83 5.53 -15.26
CA PHE A 390 4.80 6.37 -14.57
C PHE A 390 5.01 7.67 -15.34
N ARG A 391 4.83 8.78 -14.63
CA ARG A 391 5.14 10.11 -15.14
C ARG A 391 5.64 10.98 -14.01
N LEU A 392 6.83 11.54 -14.16
CA LEU A 392 7.37 12.55 -13.25
C LEU A 392 7.42 13.89 -13.97
N ALA A 393 6.78 14.90 -13.39
CA ALA A 393 6.70 16.25 -13.94
C ALA A 393 6.98 17.28 -12.84
N ARG A 394 7.29 18.51 -13.24
CA ARG A 394 7.26 19.64 -12.29
C ARG A 394 5.85 19.77 -11.69
N GLY A 395 5.79 20.20 -10.43
CA GLY A 395 4.52 20.61 -9.83
C GLY A 395 3.98 21.82 -10.57
N GLU A 396 2.65 21.93 -10.62
CA GLU A 396 1.98 23.15 -11.10
C GLU A 396 2.13 24.31 -10.12
#